data_AF-A0A8B6M9F5-F1
#
_entry.id   AF-A0A8B6M9F5-F1
#
_cell.length_a   1.000
_cell.length_b   1.000
_cell.length_c   1.000
_cell.angle_alpha   90.00
_cell.angle_beta   90.00
_cell.angle_gamma   90.00
#
_symmetry.space_group_name_H-M   'P 1'
#
loop_
_entity.id
_entity.type
_entity.pdbx_description
1 polymer ?
#
loop_
_entity_poly.entity_id
_entity_poly.type
_entity_poly.pdbx_seq_one_letter_code
_entity_poly.pdbx_strand_id
1 'polypeptide(L)'
;MVPPAYVKPFVKRQKNDAADAEAICDAASRPTTRFVEVKTEEQQARAMLFRTRELLVRQRTQLINALRGHLAEHGVVAPQGPANVKELALAVEEEKTSLPLLVVELSRVFLEQIGGLSKKIGECQEPSWNENLELCRGVAINSENIG
;
A
#
# COMPACT_ATOMS: atom_id res chain seq x y z
N MET A 1 -3.60 -13.19 -21.29
CA MET A 1 -2.16 -12.87 -21.02
C MET A 1 -1.39 -14.15 -20.70
N VAL A 2 -0.11 -14.26 -21.06
CA VAL A 2 0.73 -15.42 -20.69
C VAL A 2 1.22 -15.25 -19.24
N PRO A 3 1.14 -16.27 -18.36
CA PRO A 3 1.57 -16.09 -16.98
C PRO A 3 3.10 -15.93 -16.88
N PRO A 4 3.63 -15.05 -16.02
CA PRO A 4 5.07 -14.78 -15.90
C PRO A 4 5.93 -16.04 -15.63
N ALA A 5 5.37 -17.04 -14.94
CA ALA A 5 6.04 -18.32 -14.69
C ALA A 5 6.35 -19.10 -15.97
N TYR A 6 5.50 -18.99 -17.00
CA TYR A 6 5.71 -19.62 -18.30
C TYR A 6 6.62 -18.79 -19.20
N VAL A 7 6.81 -17.50 -18.93
CA VAL A 7 7.72 -16.60 -19.68
C VAL A 7 9.16 -16.74 -19.18
N LYS A 8 9.35 -16.93 -17.87
CA LYS A 8 10.66 -16.96 -17.19
C LYS A 8 11.72 -17.87 -17.84
N PRO A 9 11.40 -19.07 -18.37
CA PRO A 9 12.38 -19.92 -19.05
C PRO A 9 12.89 -19.37 -20.39
N PHE A 10 12.20 -18.39 -20.99
CA PHE A 10 12.50 -17.83 -22.32
C PHE A 10 13.19 -16.46 -22.27
N VAL A 11 13.30 -15.86 -21.09
CA VAL A 11 13.96 -14.55 -20.91
C VAL A 11 15.47 -14.71 -21.08
N LYS A 12 16.02 -14.08 -22.13
CA LYS A 12 17.46 -14.06 -22.41
C LYS A 12 18.21 -13.25 -21.34
N ARG A 13 19.50 -13.54 -21.18
CA ARG A 13 20.35 -13.06 -20.05
C ARG A 13 20.52 -11.53 -19.99
N GLN A 14 20.21 -10.80 -21.07
CA GLN A 14 20.12 -9.34 -21.07
C GLN A 14 18.65 -8.90 -21.09
N LYS A 15 18.20 -8.31 -19.98
CA LYS A 15 16.85 -7.75 -19.87
C LYS A 15 16.75 -6.45 -20.66
N ASN A 16 16.00 -6.49 -21.74
CA ASN A 16 15.50 -5.34 -22.47
C ASN A 16 14.08 -5.64 -22.97
N ASP A 17 13.31 -4.62 -23.30
CA ASP A 17 11.89 -4.78 -23.64
C ASP A 17 11.68 -5.66 -24.88
N ALA A 18 12.64 -5.66 -25.82
CA ALA A 18 12.61 -6.51 -27.00
C ALA A 18 12.78 -8.00 -26.66
N ALA A 19 13.69 -8.33 -25.75
CA ALA A 19 13.91 -9.69 -25.28
C ALA A 19 12.74 -10.19 -24.41
N ASP A 20 12.09 -9.30 -23.65
CA ASP A 20 10.91 -9.64 -22.87
C ASP A 20 9.70 -9.89 -23.79
N ALA A 21 9.51 -9.09 -24.84
CA ALA A 21 8.46 -9.30 -25.85
C ALA A 21 8.67 -10.62 -26.62
N GLU A 22 9.91 -10.91 -27.03
CA GLU A 22 10.28 -12.17 -27.69
C GLU A 22 9.98 -13.38 -26.77
N ALA A 23 10.36 -13.30 -25.49
CA ALA A 23 10.09 -14.35 -24.52
C ALA A 23 8.58 -14.59 -24.29
N ILE A 24 7.77 -13.53 -24.33
CA ILE A 24 6.30 -13.63 -24.24
C ILE A 24 5.73 -14.29 -25.49
N CYS A 25 6.19 -13.91 -26.69
CA CYS A 25 5.77 -14.53 -27.95
C CYS A 25 6.13 -16.02 -28.02
N ASP A 26 7.36 -16.37 -27.64
CA ASP A 26 7.82 -17.75 -27.57
C ASP A 26 7.00 -18.57 -26.57
N ALA A 27 6.75 -18.02 -25.38
CA ALA A 27 5.90 -18.67 -24.39
C ALA A 27 4.46 -18.82 -24.90
N ALA A 28 3.88 -17.80 -25.54
CA ALA A 28 2.52 -17.83 -26.09
C ALA A 28 2.35 -18.87 -27.20
N SER A 29 3.39 -19.12 -27.98
CA SER A 29 3.36 -20.06 -29.12
C SER A 29 3.33 -21.54 -28.71
N ARG A 30 3.62 -21.86 -27.44
CA ARG A 30 3.69 -23.25 -26.97
C ARG A 30 2.29 -23.87 -26.85
N PRO A 31 2.07 -25.10 -27.36
CA PRO A 31 0.78 -25.80 -27.26
C PRO A 31 0.30 -26.04 -25.81
N THR A 32 1.24 -26.06 -24.86
CA THR A 32 0.97 -26.31 -23.43
C THR A 32 0.75 -25.02 -22.64
N THR A 33 0.83 -23.85 -23.27
CA THR A 33 0.66 -22.56 -22.60
C THR A 33 -0.81 -22.32 -22.29
N ARG A 34 -1.11 -22.21 -21.00
CA ARG A 34 -2.42 -21.77 -20.51
C ARG A 34 -2.39 -20.27 -20.34
N PHE A 35 -3.27 -19.57 -21.06
CA PHE A 35 -3.45 -18.14 -20.90
C PHE A 35 -4.27 -17.86 -19.65
N VAL A 36 -3.89 -16.82 -18.91
CA VAL A 36 -4.71 -16.25 -17.84
C VAL A 36 -5.55 -15.11 -18.42
N GLU A 37 -6.77 -14.98 -17.91
CA GLU A 37 -7.63 -13.85 -18.22
C GLU A 37 -6.92 -12.54 -17.88
N VAL A 38 -7.10 -11.55 -18.75
CA VAL A 38 -6.66 -10.19 -18.46
C VAL A 38 -7.56 -9.67 -17.36
N LYS A 39 -6.97 -9.09 -16.30
CA LYS A 39 -7.76 -8.51 -15.22
C LYS A 39 -8.72 -7.47 -15.78
N THR A 40 -9.97 -7.53 -15.37
CA THR A 40 -10.94 -6.48 -15.72
C THR A 40 -10.51 -5.15 -15.10
N GLU A 41 -10.95 -4.03 -15.67
CA GLU A 41 -10.67 -2.69 -15.12
C GLU A 41 -11.06 -2.61 -13.64
N GLU A 42 -12.18 -3.23 -13.27
CA GLU A 42 -12.68 -3.32 -11.90
C GLU A 42 -11.75 -4.13 -10.98
N GLN A 43 -11.21 -5.25 -11.46
CA GLN A 43 -10.22 -6.04 -10.70
C GLN A 43 -8.89 -5.26 -10.53
N GLN A 44 -8.50 -4.46 -11.53
CA GLN A 44 -7.34 -3.59 -11.46
C GLN A 44 -7.55 -2.41 -10.48
N ALA A 45 -8.75 -1.83 -10.47
CA ALA A 45 -9.16 -0.79 -9.52
C ALA A 45 -9.23 -1.32 -8.07
N ARG A 46 -9.74 -2.53 -7.85
CA ARG A 46 -9.69 -3.20 -6.53
C ARG A 46 -8.26 -3.35 -6.03
N ALA A 47 -7.33 -3.75 -6.90
CA ALA A 47 -5.92 -3.85 -6.52
C ALA A 47 -5.31 -2.49 -6.15
N MET A 48 -5.84 -1.37 -6.67
CA MET A 48 -5.41 -0.03 -6.29
C MET A 48 -5.80 0.32 -4.85
N LEU A 49 -6.97 -0.12 -4.36
CA LEU A 49 -7.39 0.10 -2.98
C LEU A 49 -6.43 -0.54 -1.97
N PHE A 50 -6.11 -1.83 -2.17
CA PHE A 50 -5.17 -2.55 -1.30
C PHE A 50 -3.79 -1.91 -1.30
N ARG A 51 -3.26 -1.57 -2.49
CA ARG A 51 -1.96 -0.89 -2.62
C ARG A 51 -1.97 0.49 -1.97
N THR A 52 -3.05 1.23 -2.10
CA THR A 52 -3.20 2.56 -1.48
C THR A 52 -3.18 2.44 0.04
N ARG A 53 -3.98 1.52 0.60
CA ARG A 53 -3.98 1.27 2.04
C ARG A 53 -2.60 0.83 2.54
N GLU A 54 -1.94 -0.07 1.82
CA GLU A 54 -0.60 -0.54 2.17
C GLU A 54 0.42 0.62 2.18
N LEU A 55 0.36 1.51 1.17
CA LEU A 55 1.20 2.70 1.12
C LEU A 55 0.96 3.61 2.34
N LEU A 56 -0.30 3.90 2.67
CA LEU A 56 -0.64 4.76 3.81
C LEU A 56 -0.16 4.15 5.14
N VAL A 57 -0.29 2.83 5.32
CA VAL A 57 0.22 2.11 6.50
C VAL A 57 1.73 2.23 6.60
N ARG A 58 2.47 2.09 5.49
CA ARG A 58 3.93 2.25 5.47
C ARG A 58 4.35 3.68 5.80
N GLN A 59 3.69 4.68 5.21
CA GLN A 59 3.94 6.10 5.51
C GLN A 59 3.70 6.41 6.99
N ARG A 60 2.60 5.93 7.57
CA ARG A 60 2.31 6.12 8.99
C ARG A 60 3.41 5.52 9.87
N THR A 61 3.83 4.29 9.57
CA THR A 61 4.91 3.62 10.31
C THR A 61 6.24 4.37 10.19
N GLN A 62 6.55 4.91 9.01
CA GLN A 62 7.74 5.74 8.82
C GLN A 62 7.73 6.99 9.71
N LEU A 63 6.61 7.71 9.77
CA LEU A 63 6.47 8.90 10.62
C LEU A 63 6.56 8.55 12.11
N ILE A 64 5.95 7.45 12.55
CA ILE A 64 6.05 6.98 13.94
C ILE A 64 7.50 6.69 14.31
N ASN A 65 8.24 6.02 13.42
CA ASN A 65 9.64 5.70 13.66
C ASN A 65 10.53 6.94 13.67
N ALA A 66 10.28 7.91 12.78
CA ALA A 66 11.00 9.18 12.75
C ALA A 66 10.77 9.97 14.05
N LEU A 67 9.50 10.15 14.45
CA LEU A 67 9.13 10.81 15.70
C LEU A 67 9.80 10.17 16.90
N ARG A 68 9.72 8.84 17.00
CA ARG A 68 10.35 8.08 18.09
C ARG A 68 11.87 8.25 18.11
N GLY A 69 12.51 8.29 16.95
CA GLY A 69 13.96 8.53 16.83
C GLY A 69 14.35 9.91 17.35
N HIS A 70 13.67 10.96 16.88
CA HIS A 70 13.91 12.33 17.32
C HIS A 70 13.67 12.50 18.83
N LEU A 71 12.59 11.93 19.37
CA LEU A 71 12.29 12.01 20.80
C LEU A 71 13.32 11.25 21.67
N ALA A 72 13.86 10.13 21.16
CA ALA A 72 14.90 9.38 21.86
C ALA A 72 16.22 10.16 22.00
N GLU A 73 16.58 11.00 21.01
CA GLU A 73 17.74 11.90 21.10
C GLU A 73 17.61 12.92 22.24
N HIS A 74 16.39 13.18 22.70
CA HIS A 74 16.07 14.06 23.81
C HIS A 74 15.65 13.31 25.09
N GLY A 75 15.93 12.01 25.17
CA GLY A 75 15.73 11.19 26.37
C GLY A 75 14.31 10.63 26.55
N VAL A 76 13.41 10.85 25.60
CA VAL A 76 12.05 10.27 25.61
C VAL A 76 12.07 8.92 24.90
N VAL A 77 12.03 7.84 25.67
CA VAL A 77 12.09 6.47 25.15
C VAL A 77 10.73 5.79 25.29
N ALA A 78 10.16 5.34 24.16
CA ALA A 78 8.92 4.56 24.12
C ALA A 78 9.11 3.25 23.34
N PRO A 79 8.32 2.19 23.64
CA PRO A 79 8.37 0.94 22.91
C PRO A 79 7.96 1.11 21.44
N GLN A 80 8.38 0.19 20.58
CA GLN A 80 8.03 0.23 19.15
C GLN A 80 6.55 -0.10 18.90
N GLY A 81 5.98 0.52 17.86
CA GLY A 81 4.69 0.16 17.30
C GLY A 81 3.62 1.25 17.37
N PRO A 82 2.53 1.11 16.60
CA PRO A 82 1.49 2.13 16.48
C PRO A 82 0.64 2.29 17.75
N ALA A 83 0.62 1.31 18.66
CA ALA A 83 -0.11 1.40 19.92
C ALA A 83 0.45 2.48 20.86
N ASN A 84 1.75 2.76 20.76
CA ASN A 84 2.46 3.64 21.70
C ASN A 84 2.53 5.10 21.22
N VAL A 85 1.89 5.42 20.09
CA VAL A 85 1.83 6.81 19.58
C VAL A 85 1.16 7.73 20.60
N LYS A 86 0.17 7.23 21.34
CA LYS A 86 -0.48 7.99 22.42
C LYS A 86 0.50 8.33 23.54
N GLU A 87 1.38 7.41 23.91
CA GLU A 87 2.40 7.65 24.94
C GLU A 87 3.42 8.69 24.47
N LEU A 88 3.85 8.61 23.20
CA LEU A 88 4.71 9.64 22.60
C LEU A 88 4.03 11.02 22.60
N ALA A 89 2.74 11.09 22.27
CA ALA A 89 1.99 12.34 22.29
C ALA A 89 1.89 12.93 23.70
N LEU A 90 1.64 12.09 24.71
CA LEU A 90 1.61 12.53 26.11
C LEU A 90 2.97 13.07 26.57
N ALA A 91 4.07 12.39 26.21
CA ALA A 91 5.41 12.83 26.57
C ALA A 91 5.79 14.19 25.93
N VAL A 92 5.27 14.48 24.74
CA VAL A 92 5.48 15.77 24.05
C VAL A 92 4.75 16.92 24.74
N GLU A 93 3.57 16.67 25.30
CA GLU A 93 2.74 17.68 25.97
C GLU A 93 3.02 17.82 27.47
N GLU A 94 3.79 16.90 28.05
CA GLU A 94 4.14 16.95 29.46
C GLU A 94 5.12 18.11 29.74
N GLU A 95 4.67 19.07 30.56
CA GLU A 95 5.41 20.28 30.93
C GLU A 95 6.75 19.98 31.65
N LYS A 96 6.86 18.78 32.23
CA LYS A 96 8.10 18.31 32.88
C LYS A 96 9.11 17.73 31.90
N THR A 97 8.70 17.37 30.69
CA THR A 97 9.62 16.86 29.69
C THR A 97 10.51 18.02 29.28
N SER A 98 11.81 17.93 29.55
CA SER A 98 12.82 18.97 29.25
C SER A 98 13.10 19.09 27.74
N LEU A 99 12.06 19.01 26.91
CA LEU A 99 12.16 19.14 25.46
C LEU A 99 12.32 20.61 25.07
N PRO A 100 13.27 20.92 24.18
CA PRO A 100 13.30 22.23 23.54
C PRO A 100 11.97 22.51 22.81
N LEU A 101 11.51 23.76 22.85
CA LEU A 101 10.24 24.18 22.23
C LEU A 101 10.13 23.73 20.75
N LEU A 102 11.22 23.88 19.98
CA LEU A 102 11.25 23.46 18.58
C LEU A 102 10.98 21.95 18.40
N VAL A 103 11.47 21.12 19.32
CA VAL A 103 11.24 19.66 19.29
C VAL A 103 9.77 19.36 19.54
N VAL A 104 9.13 20.08 20.46
CA VAL A 104 7.70 19.95 20.74
C VAL A 104 6.88 20.35 19.51
N GLU A 105 7.18 21.50 18.90
CA GLU A 105 6.49 21.99 17.71
C GLU A 105 6.60 21.01 16.53
N LEU A 106 7.81 20.54 16.22
CA LEU A 106 8.01 19.56 15.15
C LEU A 106 7.36 18.21 15.48
N SER A 107 7.38 17.80 16.75
CA SER A 107 6.72 16.56 17.20
C SER A 107 5.21 16.62 16.98
N ARG A 108 4.58 17.78 17.24
CA ARG A 108 3.16 18.01 16.94
C ARG A 108 2.84 17.87 15.45
N VAL A 109 3.71 18.35 14.56
CA VAL A 109 3.55 18.16 13.10
C VAL A 109 3.55 16.66 12.74
N PHE A 110 4.46 15.87 13.30
CA PHE A 110 4.46 14.41 13.10
C PHE A 110 3.17 13.76 13.61
N LEU A 111 2.74 14.12 14.82
CA LEU A 111 1.52 13.57 15.45
C LEU A 111 0.26 13.88 14.64
N GLU A 112 0.14 15.10 14.12
CA GLU A 112 -0.97 15.50 13.25
C GLU A 112 -1.00 14.65 11.97
N GLN A 113 0.15 14.50 11.30
CA GLN A 113 0.24 13.67 10.10
C GLN A 113 -0.08 12.19 10.38
N ILE A 114 0.41 11.64 11.49
CA ILE A 114 0.12 10.26 11.92
C ILE A 114 -1.38 10.08 12.18
N GLY A 115 -2.02 11.06 12.82
CA GLY A 115 -3.47 11.07 13.05
C GLY A 115 -4.25 11.10 11.74
N GLY A 116 -3.88 11.99 10.82
CA GLY A 116 -4.49 12.09 9.49
C GLY A 116 -4.36 10.81 8.67
N LEU A 117 -3.20 10.17 8.67
CA LEU A 117 -2.99 8.88 8.01
C LEU A 117 -3.80 7.76 8.68
N SER A 118 -3.90 7.75 10.01
CA SER A 118 -4.70 6.75 10.73
C SER A 118 -6.18 6.84 10.39
N LYS A 119 -6.71 8.06 10.26
CA LYS A 119 -8.08 8.30 9.80
C LYS A 119 -8.30 7.76 8.38
N LYS A 120 -7.45 8.14 7.43
CA LYS A 120 -7.53 7.68 6.03
C LYS A 120 -7.44 6.15 5.92
N ILE A 121 -6.58 5.51 6.71
CA ILE A 121 -6.47 4.04 6.74
C ILE A 121 -7.77 3.41 7.23
N GLY A 122 -8.42 4.00 8.24
CA GLY A 122 -9.73 3.56 8.74
C GLY A 122 -10.84 3.74 7.70
N GLU A 123 -10.86 4.87 6.99
CA GLU A 123 -11.81 5.12 5.90
C GLU A 123 -11.67 4.10 4.75
N CYS A 124 -10.44 3.66 4.45
CA CYS A 124 -10.19 2.56 3.50
C CYS A 124 -10.69 1.18 3.99
N GLN A 125 -11.23 1.06 5.20
CA GLN A 125 -11.82 -0.16 5.76
C GLN A 125 -13.36 -0.12 5.78
N GLU A 126 -13.98 1.03 5.45
CA GLU A 126 -15.43 1.21 5.51
C GLU A 126 -16.17 0.32 4.48
N PRO A 127 -17.28 -0.35 4.87
CA PRO A 127 -18.09 -1.18 3.98
C PRO A 127 -18.58 -0.43 2.75
N SER A 128 -18.78 0.89 2.81
CA SER A 128 -19.23 1.72 1.68
C SER A 128 -18.28 1.67 0.46
N TRP A 129 -16.99 1.42 0.68
CA TRP A 129 -16.03 1.16 -0.41
C TRP A 129 -16.12 -0.27 -0.94
N ASN A 130 -16.53 -1.23 -0.12
CA ASN A 130 -16.80 -2.62 -0.51
C ASN A 130 -18.15 -2.81 -1.20
N GLU A 131 -19.19 -2.05 -0.82
CA GLU A 131 -20.55 -2.12 -1.34
C GLU A 131 -20.65 -1.52 -2.75
N ASN A 132 -19.97 -0.39 -2.99
CA ASN A 132 -19.76 0.13 -4.35
C ASN A 132 -19.04 -0.87 -5.27
N LEU A 133 -18.30 -1.83 -4.72
CA LEU A 133 -17.63 -2.90 -5.48
C LEU A 133 -18.51 -4.14 -5.69
N GLU A 134 -19.53 -4.38 -4.86
CA GLU A 134 -20.53 -5.42 -5.08
C GLU A 134 -21.54 -5.02 -6.15
N LEU A 135 -21.94 -3.74 -6.20
CA LEU A 135 -22.76 -3.17 -7.27
C LEU A 135 -22.13 -3.35 -8.66
N CYS A 136 -20.81 -3.27 -8.78
CA CYS A 136 -20.08 -3.55 -10.02
C CYS A 136 -20.09 -5.04 -10.43
N ARG A 137 -20.28 -6.00 -9.50
CA ARG A 137 -20.36 -7.43 -9.85
C ARG A 137 -21.60 -7.77 -10.70
N GLY A 138 -22.66 -6.97 -10.63
CA GLY A 138 -23.92 -7.22 -11.33
C GLY A 138 -23.94 -6.85 -12.82
N VAL A 139 -22.94 -6.12 -13.32
CA VAL A 139 -22.95 -5.60 -14.69
C VAL A 139 -22.22 -6.53 -15.68
N ALA A 140 -21.40 -7.48 -15.20
CA ALA A 140 -20.56 -8.32 -16.07
C ALA A 140 -21.20 -9.66 -16.52
N ILE A 141 -22.46 -9.96 -16.18
CA ILE A 141 -23.09 -11.26 -16.53
C ILE A 141 -23.93 -11.20 -17.83
N ASN A 142 -24.20 -10.02 -18.40
CA ASN A 142 -25.10 -9.88 -19.55
C ASN A 142 -24.41 -9.50 -20.87
N SER A 143 -23.36 -10.20 -21.28
CA SER A 143 -22.83 -10.07 -22.65
C SER A 143 -22.72 -11.39 -23.44
N GLU A 144 -23.20 -12.51 -22.90
CA GLU A 144 -23.39 -13.74 -23.68
C GLU A 144 -24.83 -13.84 -24.20
N ASN A 145 -25.22 -12.98 -25.14
CA ASN A 145 -26.36 -13.27 -26.02
C ASN A 145 -26.48 -12.33 -27.22
N ILE A 146 -25.47 -12.26 -28.11
CA ILE A 146 -25.71 -11.82 -29.48
C ILE A 146 -24.74 -12.52 -30.44
N GLY A 147 -25.30 -13.37 -31.32
CA GLY A 147 -24.78 -13.62 -32.68
C GLY A 147 -23.83 -14.78 -32.87
#